data_AF-A0AAU0N7Q1-F1
#
_entry.id   AF-A0AAU0N7Q1-F1
#
_cell.length_a   1.000
_cell.length_b   1.000
_cell.length_c   1.000
_cell.angle_alpha   90.00
_cell.angle_beta   90.00
_cell.angle_gamma   90.00
#
_symmetry.space_group_name_H-M   'P 1'
#
loop_
_entity.id
_entity.type
_entity.pdbx_description
1 polymer ?
#
loop_
_entity_poly.entity_id
_entity_poly.type
_entity_poly.pdbx_seq_one_letter_code
_entity_poly.pdbx_strand_id
1 'polypeptide(L)'
;MAELRPLVDVVVVAYHGGFESDLETFSPLEEWTGENQGAKMLQEIEGIDVLLTGHQHRVINQQVKNTWTVQPGHAGEFVAEVILELDEQHQIIHREGYLHETAQYPALDKLRPQLEPQLSNGQAWLETVLGHAPIVQPTHDIFLARVNGHPFLELLNQVQLQVTGADFSGIALVNEHFADFQGDITNEILLKAYPYYNLITKIKLTGQEIYEVMEYNLEYFELDANGQMIVNPEYISPKPRHYNYDIYSGFKTIVDVSKPKGQRVIELIDERTNQPLEKERLYQLAVTQYRAVGGGDYTMLTQDKIVEITQYDIASELVKALNTFDEKKWDTINQHFQHIEWLNQKK
;
A
#
# COMPACT_ATOMS: atom_id res chain seq x y z
N MET A 1 0.33 -22.58 -25.76
CA MET A 1 1.47 -22.55 -26.70
C MET A 1 1.23 -23.34 -27.99
N ALA A 2 0.61 -24.52 -27.94
CA ALA A 2 0.41 -25.39 -29.11
C ALA A 2 -0.25 -24.73 -30.34
N GLU A 3 -1.19 -23.80 -30.13
CA GLU A 3 -1.85 -23.07 -31.23
C GLU A 3 -1.04 -21.84 -31.71
N LEU A 4 -0.29 -21.19 -30.81
CA LEU A 4 0.41 -19.94 -31.09
C LEU A 4 1.79 -20.17 -31.72
N ARG A 5 2.57 -21.11 -31.18
CA ARG A 5 3.96 -21.33 -31.59
C ARG A 5 4.12 -21.66 -33.09
N PRO A 6 3.24 -22.45 -33.73
CA PRO A 6 3.34 -22.69 -35.17
C PRO A 6 3.12 -21.44 -36.06
N LEU A 7 2.61 -20.34 -35.48
CA LEU A 7 2.28 -19.11 -36.21
C LEU A 7 3.36 -18.02 -36.08
N VAL A 8 4.34 -18.19 -35.19
CA VAL A 8 5.33 -17.16 -34.86
C VAL A 8 6.71 -17.75 -34.59
N ASP A 9 7.75 -17.00 -34.95
CA ASP A 9 9.15 -17.38 -34.69
C ASP A 9 9.59 -17.06 -33.24
N VAL A 10 8.98 -16.03 -32.65
CA VAL A 10 9.31 -15.49 -31.32
C VAL A 10 8.03 -15.25 -30.52
N VAL A 11 8.03 -15.64 -29.25
CA VAL A 11 6.93 -15.33 -28.31
C VAL A 11 7.43 -14.39 -27.21
N VAL A 12 6.87 -13.18 -27.20
CA VAL A 12 7.06 -12.18 -26.14
C VAL A 12 5.78 -12.05 -25.32
N VAL A 13 5.89 -12.24 -24.01
CA VAL A 13 4.77 -12.04 -23.08
C VAL A 13 4.99 -10.74 -22.32
N ALA A 14 4.02 -9.82 -22.41
CA ALA A 14 3.96 -8.62 -21.58
C ALA A 14 2.90 -8.82 -20.49
N TYR A 15 3.34 -9.03 -19.26
CA TYR A 15 2.49 -9.35 -18.12
C TYR A 15 2.61 -8.25 -17.05
N HIS A 16 1.49 -7.57 -16.77
CA HIS A 16 1.44 -6.64 -15.64
C HIS A 16 1.19 -7.42 -14.34
N GLY A 17 2.24 -8.08 -13.88
CA GLY A 17 2.32 -8.82 -12.62
C GLY A 17 3.79 -9.20 -12.37
N GLY A 18 4.07 -9.75 -11.21
CA GLY A 18 5.41 -10.13 -10.79
C GLY A 18 5.59 -11.62 -10.55
N PHE A 19 6.45 -11.96 -9.59
CA PHE A 19 6.87 -13.33 -9.29
C PHE A 19 6.56 -13.69 -7.84
N GLU A 20 5.83 -14.78 -7.67
CA GLU A 20 5.43 -15.42 -6.42
C GLU A 20 6.55 -16.29 -5.80
N SER A 21 7.57 -16.61 -6.60
CA SER A 21 8.66 -17.52 -6.25
C SER A 21 10.00 -16.98 -6.72
N ASP A 22 11.05 -17.45 -6.07
CA ASP A 22 12.43 -17.18 -6.46
C ASP A 22 12.72 -17.76 -7.84
N LEU A 23 13.40 -17.00 -8.69
CA LEU A 23 13.55 -17.37 -10.11
C LEU A 23 14.66 -18.41 -10.37
N GLU A 24 15.51 -18.69 -9.38
CA GLU A 24 16.54 -19.74 -9.47
C GLU A 24 16.04 -21.05 -8.87
N THR A 25 15.49 -21.00 -7.66
CA THR A 25 15.09 -22.18 -6.88
C THR A 25 13.63 -22.54 -7.07
N PHE A 26 12.79 -21.60 -7.53
CA PHE A 26 11.32 -21.71 -7.54
C PHE A 26 10.70 -21.95 -6.17
N SER A 27 11.41 -21.61 -5.09
CA SER A 27 10.85 -21.60 -3.74
C SER A 27 9.89 -20.41 -3.59
N PRO A 28 8.75 -20.55 -2.90
CA PRO A 28 7.83 -19.43 -2.66
C PRO A 28 8.51 -18.25 -1.95
N LEU A 29 8.26 -17.03 -2.44
CA LEU A 29 8.68 -15.77 -1.81
C LEU A 29 7.53 -15.07 -1.08
N GLU A 30 6.30 -15.43 -1.43
CA GLU A 30 5.05 -14.93 -0.87
C GLU A 30 4.02 -16.06 -0.83
N GLU A 31 2.91 -15.82 -0.13
CA GLU A 31 1.79 -16.76 -0.13
C GLU A 31 1.13 -16.82 -1.51
N TRP A 32 0.60 -18.00 -1.86
CA TRP A 32 -0.04 -18.20 -3.15
C TRP A 32 -1.47 -17.64 -3.15
N THR A 33 -1.60 -16.37 -3.54
CA THR A 33 -2.90 -15.66 -3.68
C THR A 33 -3.41 -15.64 -5.12
N GLY A 34 -2.53 -15.90 -6.09
CA GLY A 34 -2.80 -15.77 -7.52
C GLY A 34 -2.60 -14.36 -8.09
N GLU A 35 -2.19 -13.39 -7.27
CA GLU A 35 -1.82 -12.03 -7.71
C GLU A 35 -0.63 -12.05 -8.68
N ASN A 36 0.43 -12.76 -8.30
CA ASN A 36 1.63 -12.96 -9.10
C ASN A 36 1.68 -14.41 -9.59
N GLN A 37 1.96 -14.58 -10.88
CA GLN A 37 2.03 -15.90 -11.52
C GLN A 37 3.23 -16.03 -12.47
N GLY A 38 4.17 -15.07 -12.44
CA GLY A 38 5.29 -15.02 -13.36
C GLY A 38 6.21 -16.24 -13.25
N ALA A 39 6.45 -16.74 -12.03
CA ALA A 39 7.34 -17.89 -11.85
C ALA A 39 6.67 -19.17 -12.34
N LYS A 40 5.37 -19.34 -12.05
CA LYS A 40 4.54 -20.42 -12.60
C LYS A 40 4.47 -20.39 -14.12
N MET A 41 4.32 -19.20 -14.74
CA MET A 41 4.37 -19.06 -16.20
C MET A 41 5.70 -19.61 -16.76
N LEU A 42 6.84 -19.26 -16.15
CA LEU A 42 8.17 -19.77 -16.53
C LEU A 42 8.35 -21.27 -16.26
N GLN A 43 7.58 -21.85 -15.34
CA GLN A 43 7.60 -23.28 -15.05
C GLN A 43 6.76 -24.09 -16.02
N GLU A 44 5.52 -23.66 -16.26
CA GLU A 44 4.48 -24.44 -16.91
C GLU A 44 4.29 -24.12 -18.40
N ILE A 45 4.69 -22.92 -18.85
CA ILE A 45 4.53 -22.50 -20.24
C ILE A 45 5.86 -22.59 -20.98
N GLU A 46 6.08 -23.72 -21.63
CA GLU A 46 7.19 -23.86 -22.57
C GLU A 46 6.99 -22.96 -23.80
N GLY A 47 8.10 -22.45 -24.37
CA GLY A 47 8.10 -21.72 -25.63
C GLY A 47 7.93 -20.21 -25.54
N ILE A 48 7.93 -19.62 -24.33
CA ILE A 48 8.08 -18.17 -24.12
C ILE A 48 9.56 -17.82 -24.33
N ASP A 49 9.87 -16.87 -25.21
CA ASP A 49 11.24 -16.44 -25.47
C ASP A 49 11.63 -15.25 -24.60
N VAL A 50 10.69 -14.33 -24.36
CA VAL A 50 10.87 -13.16 -23.49
C VAL A 50 9.64 -12.97 -22.60
N LEU A 51 9.86 -12.74 -21.31
CA LEU A 51 8.85 -12.38 -20.33
C LEU A 51 9.14 -10.99 -19.77
N LEU A 52 8.33 -10.00 -20.18
CA LEU A 52 8.34 -8.64 -19.67
C LEU A 52 7.34 -8.56 -18.52
N THR A 53 7.82 -8.15 -17.35
CA THR A 53 7.01 -8.05 -16.13
C THR A 53 6.98 -6.63 -15.55
N GLY A 54 6.09 -6.41 -14.58
CA GLY A 54 5.91 -5.14 -13.90
C GLY A 54 5.35 -5.36 -12.49
N HIS A 55 4.47 -4.45 -12.04
CA HIS A 55 3.67 -4.56 -10.80
C HIS A 55 4.46 -4.55 -9.48
N GLN A 56 5.44 -5.44 -9.31
CA GLN A 56 6.23 -5.53 -8.07
C GLN A 56 7.26 -4.41 -7.93
N HIS A 57 7.55 -3.64 -8.99
CA HIS A 57 8.55 -2.55 -9.03
C HIS A 57 9.98 -3.03 -8.74
N ARG A 58 10.29 -4.30 -9.05
CA ARG A 58 11.63 -4.88 -8.86
C ARG A 58 12.50 -4.59 -10.08
N VAL A 59 13.82 -4.63 -9.87
CA VAL A 59 14.83 -4.55 -10.91
C VAL A 59 15.31 -5.98 -11.20
N ILE A 60 14.84 -6.58 -12.29
CA ILE A 60 15.15 -7.97 -12.67
C ILE A 60 15.63 -7.98 -14.11
N ASN A 61 16.74 -8.67 -14.38
CA ASN A 61 17.24 -8.93 -15.72
C ASN A 61 18.06 -10.21 -15.70
N GLN A 62 17.44 -11.33 -16.07
CA GLN A 62 18.11 -12.64 -16.08
C GLN A 62 17.44 -13.62 -17.03
N GLN A 63 18.19 -14.64 -17.43
CA GLN A 63 17.64 -15.78 -18.16
C GLN A 63 17.09 -16.82 -17.17
N VAL A 64 15.84 -17.22 -17.37
CA VAL A 64 15.21 -18.34 -16.65
C VAL A 64 14.90 -19.43 -17.67
N LYS A 65 15.62 -20.56 -17.57
CA LYS A 65 15.60 -21.62 -18.61
C LYS A 65 15.91 -21.03 -20.00
N ASN A 66 14.96 -21.05 -20.93
CA ASN A 66 15.10 -20.52 -22.29
C ASN A 66 14.42 -19.15 -22.49
N THR A 67 13.93 -18.54 -21.41
CA THR A 67 13.16 -17.30 -21.44
C THR A 67 13.98 -16.17 -20.83
N TRP A 68 14.19 -15.08 -21.58
CA TRP A 68 14.77 -13.88 -21.01
C TRP A 68 13.72 -13.11 -20.22
N THR A 69 13.97 -12.85 -18.94
CA THR A 69 12.99 -12.30 -17.99
C THR A 69 13.44 -10.95 -17.48
N VAL A 70 12.58 -9.93 -17.60
CA VAL A 70 12.93 -8.55 -17.22
C VAL A 70 11.82 -7.85 -16.43
N GLN A 71 12.21 -7.01 -15.48
CA GLN A 71 11.35 -6.07 -14.77
C GLN A 71 12.12 -4.76 -14.58
N PRO A 72 11.69 -3.63 -15.18
CA PRO A 72 12.49 -2.40 -15.24
C PRO A 72 12.22 -1.41 -14.08
N GLY A 73 12.07 -1.89 -12.84
CA GLY A 73 11.83 -1.02 -11.69
C GLY A 73 10.51 -0.24 -11.80
N HIS A 74 10.51 1.05 -11.44
CA HIS A 74 9.35 1.92 -11.56
C HIS A 74 9.73 3.35 -11.95
N ALA A 75 8.72 4.22 -12.17
CA ALA A 75 8.90 5.66 -12.40
C ALA A 75 9.90 6.05 -13.54
N GLY A 76 10.15 5.14 -14.47
CA GLY A 76 11.12 5.36 -15.55
C GLY A 76 12.58 5.32 -15.10
N GLU A 77 12.90 4.71 -13.95
CA GLU A 77 14.28 4.50 -13.48
C GLU A 77 15.13 3.74 -14.51
N PHE A 78 14.53 2.71 -15.13
CA PHE A 78 15.18 1.91 -16.16
C PHE A 78 14.33 1.78 -17.42
N VAL A 79 15.00 1.70 -18.57
CA VAL A 79 14.42 1.20 -19.82
C VAL A 79 14.98 -0.19 -20.08
N ALA A 80 14.10 -1.19 -20.19
CA ALA A 80 14.50 -2.53 -20.57
C ALA A 80 14.72 -2.65 -22.08
N GLU A 81 15.82 -3.28 -22.46
CA GLU A 81 16.11 -3.71 -23.81
C GLU A 81 16.37 -5.22 -23.80
N VAL A 82 15.77 -5.96 -24.74
CA VAL A 82 16.05 -7.38 -24.93
C VAL A 82 16.38 -7.60 -26.40
N ILE A 83 17.58 -8.10 -26.66
CA ILE A 83 18.12 -8.40 -27.97
C ILE A 83 17.99 -9.90 -28.21
N LEU A 84 17.37 -10.26 -29.33
CA LEU A 84 17.27 -11.64 -29.82
C LEU A 84 17.97 -11.70 -31.18
N GLU A 85 18.88 -12.65 -31.34
CA GLU A 85 19.48 -12.95 -32.64
C GLU A 85 18.87 -14.24 -33.17
N LEU A 86 18.43 -14.19 -34.43
CA LEU A 86 17.83 -15.31 -35.14
C LEU A 86 18.76 -15.77 -36.26
N ASP A 87 18.81 -17.08 -36.50
CA ASP A 87 19.48 -17.65 -37.67
C ASP A 87 18.62 -17.57 -38.95
N GLU A 88 19.16 -18.09 -40.06
CA GLU A 88 18.46 -18.14 -41.35
C GLU A 88 17.18 -19.02 -41.34
N GLN A 89 17.03 -19.87 -40.32
CA GLN A 89 15.84 -20.70 -40.09
C GLN A 89 14.90 -20.07 -39.04
N HIS A 90 15.12 -18.79 -38.72
CA HIS A 90 14.38 -18.01 -37.73
C HIS A 90 14.41 -18.62 -36.31
N GLN A 91 15.40 -19.43 -35.99
CA GLN A 91 15.60 -19.94 -34.64
C GLN A 91 16.45 -18.98 -33.84
N ILE A 92 16.07 -18.75 -32.58
CA ILE A 92 16.82 -17.85 -31.69
C ILE A 92 18.12 -18.54 -31.26
N ILE A 93 19.25 -17.96 -31.66
CA ILE A 93 20.60 -18.44 -31.36
C ILE A 93 21.26 -17.67 -30.20
N HIS A 94 20.82 -16.45 -29.93
CA HIS A 94 21.34 -15.62 -28.84
C HIS A 94 20.23 -14.77 -28.21
N ARG A 95 20.35 -14.57 -26.90
CA ARG A 95 19.44 -13.76 -26.08
C ARG A 95 20.28 -12.97 -25.10
N GLU A 96 20.07 -11.67 -25.04
CA GLU A 96 20.70 -10.80 -24.06
C GLU A 96 19.74 -9.67 -23.71
N GLY A 97 19.81 -9.17 -22.49
CA GLY A 97 19.02 -8.02 -22.09
C GLY A 97 19.77 -7.07 -21.19
N TYR A 98 19.30 -5.83 -21.22
CA TYR A 98 19.91 -4.69 -20.55
C TYR A 98 18.82 -3.89 -19.81
N LEU A 99 19.22 -3.30 -18.69
CA LEU A 99 18.45 -2.29 -17.99
C LEU A 99 19.23 -0.99 -18.06
N HIS A 100 18.77 -0.06 -18.89
CA HIS A 100 19.39 1.23 -19.08
C HIS A 100 18.89 2.20 -18.02
N GLU A 101 19.75 2.55 -17.06
CA GLU A 101 19.42 3.53 -16.03
C GLU A 101 19.26 4.92 -16.67
N THR A 102 18.05 5.47 -16.61
CA THR A 102 17.71 6.71 -17.32
C THR A 102 18.45 7.92 -16.75
N ALA A 103 18.80 7.89 -15.47
CA ALA A 103 19.58 8.93 -14.80
C ALA A 103 20.98 9.15 -15.40
N GLN A 104 21.52 8.17 -16.12
CA GLN A 104 22.82 8.26 -16.78
C GLN A 104 22.79 9.07 -18.08
N TYR A 105 21.59 9.40 -18.58
CA TYR A 105 21.41 10.08 -19.86
C TYR A 105 20.94 11.53 -19.63
N PRO A 106 21.53 12.52 -20.34
CA PRO A 106 21.07 13.89 -20.24
C PRO A 106 19.67 14.02 -20.84
N ALA A 107 18.84 14.87 -20.22
CA ALA A 107 17.56 15.25 -20.81
C ALA A 107 17.79 15.87 -22.20
N LEU A 108 16.94 15.49 -23.17
CA LEU A 108 17.03 16.03 -24.52
C LEU A 108 16.61 17.51 -24.54
N ASP A 109 17.56 18.41 -24.83
CA ASP A 109 17.32 19.86 -24.86
C ASP A 109 16.14 20.26 -25.77
N LYS A 110 15.93 19.54 -26.87
CA LYS A 110 14.81 19.79 -27.80
C LYS A 110 13.42 19.53 -27.19
N LEU A 111 13.33 18.66 -26.18
CA LEU A 111 12.07 18.33 -25.52
C LEU A 111 11.72 19.34 -24.43
N ARG A 112 12.72 19.99 -23.81
CA ARG A 112 12.49 20.90 -22.69
C ARG A 112 11.54 22.04 -23.04
N PRO A 113 11.73 22.83 -24.12
CA PRO A 113 10.77 23.88 -24.49
C PRO A 113 9.38 23.36 -24.87
N GLN A 114 9.28 22.10 -25.32
CA GLN A 114 8.00 21.48 -25.70
C GLN A 114 7.18 21.07 -24.48
N LEU A 115 7.86 20.69 -23.39
CA LEU A 115 7.24 20.28 -22.12
C LEU A 115 7.10 21.44 -21.12
N GLU A 116 7.87 22.52 -21.29
CA GLU A 116 7.90 23.66 -20.38
C GLU A 116 6.51 24.22 -20.05
N PRO A 117 5.58 24.42 -21.02
CA PRO A 117 4.24 24.90 -20.69
C PRO A 117 3.47 23.93 -19.78
N GLN A 118 3.56 22.62 -19.99
CA GLN A 118 2.91 21.64 -19.12
C GLN A 118 3.58 21.57 -17.75
N LEU A 119 4.92 21.64 -17.69
CA LEU A 119 5.67 21.63 -16.44
C LEU A 119 5.36 22.86 -15.59
N SER A 120 5.42 24.06 -16.18
CA SER A 120 5.08 25.32 -15.51
C SER A 120 3.64 25.35 -15.02
N ASN A 121 2.68 24.92 -15.85
CA ASN A 121 1.27 24.84 -15.44
C ASN A 121 1.04 23.80 -14.34
N GLY A 122 1.72 22.66 -14.42
CA GLY A 122 1.69 21.62 -13.39
C GLY A 122 2.25 22.12 -12.06
N GLN A 123 3.38 22.82 -12.09
CA GLN A 123 3.98 23.43 -10.90
C GLN A 123 3.05 24.46 -10.25
N ALA A 124 2.47 25.37 -11.04
CA ALA A 124 1.52 26.34 -10.53
C ALA A 124 0.26 25.68 -9.93
N TRP A 125 -0.20 24.58 -10.52
CA TRP A 125 -1.30 23.79 -9.95
C TRP A 125 -0.90 23.10 -8.64
N LEU A 126 0.29 22.52 -8.57
CA LEU A 126 0.85 21.89 -7.36
C LEU A 126 0.94 22.88 -6.18
N GLU A 127 1.23 24.15 -6.46
CA GLU A 127 1.31 25.24 -5.48
C GLU A 127 -0.05 25.81 -5.04
N THR A 128 -1.16 25.40 -5.67
CA THR A 128 -2.50 25.89 -5.31
C THR A 128 -2.87 25.43 -3.90
N VAL A 129 -3.16 26.38 -3.00
CA VAL A 129 -3.62 26.12 -1.64
C VAL A 129 -5.08 25.62 -1.65
N LEU A 130 -5.30 24.48 -1.03
CA LEU A 130 -6.58 23.78 -0.92
C LEU A 130 -7.32 24.08 0.38
N GLY A 131 -6.60 24.48 1.43
CA GLY A 131 -7.14 24.83 2.74
C GLY A 131 -6.05 24.86 3.80
N HIS A 132 -6.46 24.95 5.07
CA HIS A 132 -5.53 25.03 6.20
C HIS A 132 -5.76 23.89 7.20
N ALA A 133 -4.71 23.15 7.54
CA ALA A 133 -4.72 22.08 8.53
C ALA A 133 -3.95 22.51 9.80
N PRO A 134 -4.63 22.87 10.89
CA PRO A 134 -3.99 23.19 12.17
C PRO A 134 -3.56 21.91 12.92
N ILE A 135 -2.97 20.94 12.22
CA ILE A 135 -2.50 19.67 12.78
C ILE A 135 -1.27 19.94 13.66
N VAL A 136 -1.21 19.31 14.84
CA VAL A 136 0.01 19.27 15.65
C VAL A 136 0.91 18.10 15.22
N GLN A 137 2.23 18.28 15.29
CA GLN A 137 3.22 17.27 14.91
C GLN A 137 3.88 16.67 16.16
N PRO A 138 3.29 15.63 16.79
CA PRO A 138 3.90 14.96 17.94
C PRO A 138 5.20 14.22 17.60
N THR A 139 5.36 13.80 16.34
CA THR A 139 6.57 13.14 15.83
C THR A 139 6.66 13.30 14.32
N HIS A 140 7.89 13.34 13.78
CA HIS A 140 8.16 13.21 12.34
C HIS A 140 8.66 11.79 11.98
N ASP A 141 8.85 10.93 12.99
CA ASP A 141 9.30 9.56 12.82
C ASP A 141 8.10 8.67 12.43
N ILE A 142 8.17 8.08 11.23
CA ILE A 142 7.12 7.23 10.66
C ILE A 142 6.88 5.96 11.49
N PHE A 143 7.90 5.42 12.15
CA PHE A 143 7.75 4.27 13.04
C PHE A 143 6.97 4.69 14.29
N LEU A 144 7.32 5.81 14.93
CA LEU A 144 6.59 6.31 16.09
C LEU A 144 5.13 6.69 15.76
N ALA A 145 4.88 7.25 14.57
CA ALA A 145 3.53 7.52 14.09
C ALA A 145 2.72 6.23 13.88
N ARG A 146 3.37 5.12 13.50
CA ARG A 146 2.72 3.80 13.41
C ARG A 146 2.43 3.18 14.77
N VAL A 147 3.35 3.30 15.71
CA VAL A 147 3.20 2.74 17.07
C VAL A 147 2.13 3.50 17.86
N ASN A 148 2.12 4.82 17.77
CA ASN A 148 1.33 5.66 18.68
C ASN A 148 0.12 6.33 18.03
N GLY A 149 -0.06 6.20 16.71
CA GLY A 149 -0.98 7.04 15.95
C GLY A 149 -0.40 8.42 15.66
N HIS A 150 -1.13 9.21 14.87
CA HIS A 150 -0.77 10.57 14.52
C HIS A 150 -2.03 11.40 14.20
N PRO A 151 -2.10 12.70 14.53
CA PRO A 151 -3.23 13.55 14.15
C PRO A 151 -3.59 13.52 12.66
N PHE A 152 -2.60 13.34 11.77
CA PHE A 152 -2.86 13.14 10.33
C PHE A 152 -3.71 11.88 10.04
N LEU A 153 -3.39 10.76 10.70
CA LEU A 153 -4.16 9.52 10.56
C LEU A 153 -5.55 9.66 11.20
N GLU A 154 -5.62 10.38 12.31
CA GLU A 154 -6.90 10.69 12.94
C GLU A 154 -7.77 11.59 12.05
N LEU A 155 -7.20 12.58 11.35
CA LEU A 155 -7.91 13.34 10.33
C LEU A 155 -8.50 12.42 9.26
N LEU A 156 -7.70 11.52 8.69
CA LEU A 156 -8.15 10.56 7.68
C LEU A 156 -9.31 9.69 8.20
N ASN A 157 -9.18 9.13 9.40
CA ASN A 157 -10.23 8.33 10.01
C ASN A 157 -11.48 9.15 10.32
N GLN A 158 -11.35 10.38 10.81
CA GLN A 158 -12.48 11.26 11.08
C GLN A 158 -13.22 11.69 9.80
N VAL A 159 -12.51 11.84 8.67
CA VAL A 159 -13.12 12.02 7.35
C VAL A 159 -13.93 10.79 6.95
N GLN A 160 -13.35 9.60 7.07
CA GLN A 160 -14.06 8.33 6.77
C GLN A 160 -15.32 8.17 7.64
N LEU A 161 -15.22 8.44 8.95
CA LEU A 161 -16.36 8.39 9.88
C LEU A 161 -17.43 9.41 9.53
N GLN A 162 -17.06 10.66 9.21
CA GLN A 162 -18.03 11.70 8.86
C GLN A 162 -18.80 11.37 7.58
N VAL A 163 -18.11 10.85 6.56
CA VAL A 163 -18.73 10.53 5.27
C VAL A 163 -19.65 9.31 5.38
N THR A 164 -19.25 8.29 6.15
CA THR A 164 -19.94 7.00 6.16
C THR A 164 -20.92 6.81 7.31
N GLY A 165 -20.73 7.53 8.42
CA GLY A 165 -21.42 7.30 9.68
C GLY A 165 -21.12 5.93 10.32
N ALA A 166 -20.01 5.29 9.94
CA ALA A 166 -19.58 4.01 10.51
C ALA A 166 -19.28 4.13 12.02
N ASP A 167 -19.27 3.00 12.71
CA ASP A 167 -18.90 2.96 14.14
C ASP A 167 -17.41 3.24 14.31
N PHE A 168 -16.59 2.65 13.44
CA PHE A 168 -15.12 2.67 13.49
C PHE A 168 -14.52 2.97 12.12
N SER A 169 -13.24 3.33 12.10
CA SER A 169 -12.50 3.57 10.86
C SER A 169 -11.08 3.04 10.96
N GLY A 170 -10.51 2.57 9.85
CA GLY A 170 -9.11 2.14 9.76
C GLY A 170 -8.43 2.65 8.49
N ILE A 171 -7.17 3.08 8.60
CA ILE A 171 -6.37 3.51 7.44
C ILE A 171 -4.87 3.37 7.67
N ALA A 172 -4.14 3.04 6.61
CA ALA A 172 -2.68 2.90 6.64
C ALA A 172 -1.94 4.25 6.59
N LEU A 173 -0.78 4.28 7.25
CA LEU A 173 0.23 5.32 7.04
C LEU A 173 1.18 4.91 5.90
N VAL A 174 1.01 5.57 4.76
CA VAL A 174 1.56 5.10 3.49
C VAL A 174 2.99 5.57 3.20
N ASN A 175 3.39 6.75 3.71
CA ASN A 175 4.72 7.31 3.52
C ASN A 175 5.03 8.35 4.63
N GLU A 176 6.20 8.99 4.54
CA GLU A 176 6.73 9.96 5.51
C GLU A 176 6.20 11.39 5.33
N HIS A 177 5.54 11.69 4.21
CA HIS A 177 4.98 13.02 3.93
C HIS A 177 3.76 13.39 4.78
N PHE A 178 3.29 12.49 5.65
CA PHE A 178 2.31 12.85 6.68
C PHE A 178 2.78 14.02 7.57
N ALA A 179 4.11 14.11 7.77
CA ALA A 179 4.71 15.17 8.57
C ALA A 179 4.64 16.55 7.88
N ASP A 180 4.41 16.57 6.56
CA ASP A 180 4.25 17.80 5.79
C ASP A 180 2.81 18.34 5.82
N PHE A 181 1.84 17.56 6.33
CA PHE A 181 0.42 17.93 6.32
C PHE A 181 0.03 18.86 7.48
N GLN A 182 0.65 20.04 7.54
CA GLN A 182 0.38 21.08 8.53
C GLN A 182 0.40 22.47 7.88
N GLY A 183 -0.47 23.37 8.35
CA GLY A 183 -0.56 24.73 7.84
C GLY A 183 -1.33 24.79 6.53
N ASP A 184 -0.88 25.63 5.60
CA ASP A 184 -1.51 25.73 4.29
C ASP A 184 -1.20 24.48 3.45
N ILE A 185 -2.25 23.74 3.11
CA ILE A 185 -2.14 22.49 2.37
C ILE A 185 -2.31 22.78 0.89
N THR A 186 -1.31 22.46 0.08
CA THR A 186 -1.35 22.58 -1.38
C THR A 186 -1.71 21.25 -2.05
N ASN A 187 -1.95 21.27 -3.37
CA ASN A 187 -2.06 20.03 -4.16
C ASN A 187 -0.82 19.14 -4.00
N GLU A 188 0.38 19.73 -3.96
CA GLU A 188 1.62 18.98 -3.76
C GLU A 188 1.65 18.25 -2.41
N ILE A 189 1.32 18.95 -1.33
CA ILE A 189 1.32 18.37 0.03
C ILE A 189 0.28 17.24 0.11
N LEU A 190 -0.93 17.46 -0.41
CA LEU A 190 -1.98 16.44 -0.43
C LEU A 190 -1.54 15.19 -1.20
N LEU A 191 -1.01 15.35 -2.41
CA LEU A 191 -0.59 14.22 -3.26
C LEU A 191 0.60 13.46 -2.66
N LYS A 192 1.53 14.17 -2.02
CA LYS A 192 2.65 13.53 -1.33
C LYS A 192 2.19 12.76 -0.10
N ALA A 193 1.37 13.38 0.76
CA ALA A 193 0.90 12.76 2.00
C ALA A 193 -0.09 11.61 1.77
N TYR A 194 -0.95 11.70 0.75
CA TYR A 194 -1.92 10.67 0.39
C TYR A 194 -2.04 10.50 -1.14
N PRO A 195 -1.15 9.72 -1.78
CA PRO A 195 -1.05 9.60 -3.24
C PRO A 195 -2.13 8.70 -3.87
N TYR A 196 -3.10 8.22 -3.09
CA TYR A 196 -4.11 7.26 -3.55
C TYR A 196 -5.48 7.90 -3.68
N TYR A 197 -6.21 7.54 -4.74
CA TYR A 197 -7.61 7.92 -4.95
C TYR A 197 -8.54 6.81 -4.49
N ASN A 198 -8.30 6.29 -3.29
CA ASN A 198 -9.12 5.23 -2.72
C ASN A 198 -10.51 5.78 -2.36
N LEU A 199 -11.57 5.12 -2.84
CA LEU A 199 -12.92 5.32 -2.30
C LEU A 199 -12.99 4.78 -0.86
N ILE A 200 -13.90 5.35 -0.08
CA ILE A 200 -14.20 4.91 1.28
C ILE A 200 -15.27 3.83 1.18
N THR A 201 -15.07 2.73 1.87
CA THR A 201 -16.02 1.61 1.88
C THR A 201 -16.43 1.32 3.31
N LYS A 202 -17.74 1.30 3.56
CA LYS A 202 -18.33 0.89 4.83
C LYS A 202 -18.66 -0.59 4.74
N ILE A 203 -18.08 -1.37 5.63
CA ILE A 203 -18.28 -2.82 5.74
C ILE A 203 -18.93 -3.17 7.08
N LYS A 204 -19.58 -4.34 7.13
CA LYS A 204 -20.23 -4.85 8.33
C LYS A 204 -19.47 -6.07 8.87
N LEU A 205 -19.07 -6.01 10.14
CA LEU A 205 -18.32 -7.06 10.82
C LEU A 205 -18.93 -7.38 12.18
N THR A 206 -18.80 -8.62 12.62
CA THR A 206 -19.01 -8.97 14.03
C THR A 206 -17.88 -8.42 14.89
N GLY A 207 -18.12 -8.23 16.19
CA GLY A 207 -17.05 -7.86 17.13
C GLY A 207 -15.88 -8.85 17.09
N GLN A 208 -16.16 -10.15 16.97
CA GLN A 208 -15.14 -11.19 16.83
C GLN A 208 -14.27 -11.00 15.58
N GLU A 209 -14.86 -10.67 14.43
CA GLU A 209 -14.10 -10.38 13.21
C GLU A 209 -13.24 -9.12 13.35
N ILE A 210 -13.68 -8.11 14.12
CA ILE A 210 -12.83 -6.93 14.41
C ILE A 210 -11.62 -7.33 15.27
N TYR A 211 -11.77 -8.26 16.22
CA TYR A 211 -10.61 -8.82 16.93
C TYR A 211 -9.67 -9.54 15.96
N GLU A 212 -10.19 -10.32 15.02
CA GLU A 212 -9.36 -11.00 14.00
C GLU A 212 -8.61 -10.01 13.11
N VAL A 213 -9.29 -8.94 12.66
CA VAL A 213 -8.67 -7.83 11.92
C VAL A 213 -7.52 -7.23 12.73
N MET A 214 -7.74 -6.95 14.02
CA MET A 214 -6.72 -6.33 14.87
C MET A 214 -5.56 -7.27 15.19
N GLU A 215 -5.81 -8.56 15.41
CA GLU A 215 -4.76 -9.56 15.59
C GLU A 215 -3.86 -9.66 14.36
N TYR A 216 -4.46 -9.72 13.17
CA TYR A 216 -3.72 -9.75 11.91
C TYR A 216 -2.96 -8.43 11.67
N ASN A 217 -3.61 -7.28 11.88
CA ASN A 217 -2.97 -5.96 11.74
C ASN A 217 -1.73 -5.83 12.64
N LEU A 218 -1.79 -6.36 13.87
CA LEU A 218 -0.70 -6.29 14.84
C LEU A 218 0.44 -7.28 14.57
N GLU A 219 0.34 -8.16 13.58
CA GLU A 219 1.48 -8.95 13.08
C GLU A 219 2.58 -8.07 12.46
N TYR A 220 2.24 -6.81 12.15
CA TYR A 220 3.18 -5.79 11.69
C TYR A 220 4.32 -5.52 12.68
N PHE A 221 4.11 -5.71 13.98
CA PHE A 221 5.13 -5.51 15.00
C PHE A 221 5.67 -6.81 15.56
N GLU A 222 6.96 -6.82 15.91
CA GLU A 222 7.61 -7.88 16.66
C GLU A 222 8.51 -7.29 17.75
N LEU A 223 8.95 -8.13 18.68
CA LEU A 223 9.99 -7.78 19.64
C LEU A 223 11.31 -8.34 19.16
N ASP A 224 12.35 -7.51 19.14
CA ASP A 224 13.71 -7.96 18.89
C ASP A 224 14.27 -8.79 20.06
N ALA A 225 15.51 -9.27 19.93
CA ALA A 225 16.18 -10.04 20.97
C ALA A 225 16.37 -9.29 22.30
N ASN A 226 16.26 -7.96 22.30
CA ASN A 226 16.35 -7.11 23.49
C ASN A 226 14.98 -6.75 24.07
N GLY A 227 13.89 -7.21 23.45
CA GLY A 227 12.53 -6.85 23.84
C GLY A 227 12.09 -5.47 23.34
N GLN A 228 12.79 -4.89 22.36
CA GLN A 228 12.41 -3.64 21.71
C GLN A 228 11.42 -3.92 20.58
N MET A 229 10.36 -3.11 20.49
CA MET A 229 9.42 -3.20 19.37
C MET A 229 10.09 -2.76 18.07
N ILE A 230 9.94 -3.60 17.05
CA ILE A 230 10.39 -3.39 15.67
C ILE A 230 9.27 -3.72 14.69
N VAL A 231 9.44 -3.31 13.43
CA VAL A 231 8.58 -3.81 12.34
C VAL A 231 8.99 -5.24 12.02
N ASN A 232 8.01 -6.14 11.88
CA ASN A 232 8.22 -7.51 11.41
C ASN A 232 8.98 -7.49 10.07
N PRO A 233 10.15 -8.14 9.96
CA PRO A 233 10.96 -8.18 8.73
C PRO A 233 10.20 -8.64 7.46
N GLU A 234 9.13 -9.44 7.60
CA GLU A 234 8.27 -9.89 6.49
C GLU A 234 7.53 -8.72 5.80
N TYR A 235 7.35 -7.59 6.50
CA TYR A 235 6.78 -6.37 5.94
C TYR A 235 7.84 -5.45 5.31
N ILE A 236 9.12 -5.81 5.37
CA ILE A 236 10.25 -5.04 4.81
C ILE A 236 10.81 -5.73 3.55
N SER A 237 10.95 -7.05 3.58
CA SER A 237 11.57 -7.86 2.52
C SER A 237 10.62 -8.97 2.04
N PRO A 238 10.60 -9.32 0.73
CA PRO A 238 11.44 -8.82 -0.36
C PRO A 238 11.03 -7.43 -0.89
N LYS A 239 9.89 -6.90 -0.44
CA LYS A 239 9.40 -5.56 -0.74
C LYS A 239 8.75 -4.95 0.50
N PRO A 240 8.93 -3.65 0.76
CA PRO A 240 8.21 -2.96 1.82
C PRO A 240 6.69 -3.01 1.60
N ARG A 241 5.97 -3.48 2.61
CA ARG A 241 4.50 -3.62 2.64
C ARG A 241 3.87 -2.87 3.81
N HIS A 242 4.50 -1.75 4.23
CA HIS A 242 4.02 -0.97 5.38
C HIS A 242 2.60 -0.42 5.23
N TYR A 243 2.14 -0.26 3.99
CA TYR A 243 0.76 0.10 3.68
C TYR A 243 -0.24 -0.99 4.06
N ASN A 244 0.17 -2.15 4.61
CA ASN A 244 -0.69 -3.21 5.16
C ASN A 244 -0.96 -3.10 6.67
N TYR A 245 -0.37 -2.12 7.34
CA TYR A 245 -0.68 -1.79 8.73
C TYR A 245 -1.58 -0.57 8.82
N ASP A 246 -2.80 -0.78 9.34
CA ASP A 246 -3.82 0.24 9.52
C ASP A 246 -3.85 0.74 10.97
N ILE A 247 -4.16 2.01 11.14
CA ILE A 247 -4.44 2.62 12.44
C ILE A 247 -5.93 2.91 12.51
N TYR A 248 -6.53 2.44 13.59
CA TYR A 248 -7.97 2.46 13.78
C TYR A 248 -8.40 3.54 14.77
N SER A 249 -9.58 4.12 14.53
CA SER A 249 -10.23 5.11 15.40
C SER A 249 -11.68 4.71 15.71
N GLY A 250 -12.16 5.15 16.87
CA GLY A 250 -13.51 4.85 17.39
C GLY A 250 -13.57 3.67 18.36
N PHE A 251 -12.48 2.91 18.49
CA PHE A 251 -12.28 1.94 19.56
C PHE A 251 -10.84 1.97 20.05
N LYS A 252 -10.66 1.78 21.35
CA LYS A 252 -9.35 1.60 21.98
C LYS A 252 -8.94 0.13 21.92
N THR A 253 -7.68 -0.14 21.62
CA THR A 253 -7.08 -1.48 21.56
C THR A 253 -6.05 -1.63 22.68
N ILE A 254 -6.25 -2.60 23.58
CA ILE A 254 -5.26 -2.97 24.59
C ILE A 254 -4.45 -4.15 24.04
N VAL A 255 -3.13 -3.99 23.96
CA VAL A 255 -2.23 -4.92 23.26
C VAL A 255 -1.09 -5.37 24.15
N ASP A 256 -0.80 -6.68 24.13
CA ASP A 256 0.43 -7.26 24.68
C ASP A 256 1.23 -7.92 23.54
N VAL A 257 2.18 -7.17 22.98
CA VAL A 257 3.00 -7.63 21.85
C VAL A 257 3.93 -8.81 22.21
N SER A 258 4.14 -9.08 23.50
CA SER A 258 4.93 -10.21 23.96
C SER A 258 4.21 -11.56 23.81
N LYS A 259 2.88 -11.54 23.58
CA LYS A 259 2.09 -12.73 23.31
C LYS A 259 2.30 -13.22 21.87
N PRO A 260 2.07 -14.53 21.60
CA PRO A 260 2.11 -15.07 20.24
C PRO A 260 1.15 -14.32 19.29
N LYS A 261 1.50 -14.26 18.00
CA LYS A 261 0.59 -13.77 16.93
C LYS A 261 -0.78 -14.45 17.07
N GLY A 262 -1.87 -13.69 16.92
CA GLY A 262 -3.24 -14.18 17.14
C GLY A 262 -3.71 -14.19 18.60
N GLN A 263 -2.89 -13.73 19.55
CA GLN A 263 -3.26 -13.58 20.97
C GLN A 263 -2.76 -12.25 21.57
N ARG A 264 -2.43 -11.26 20.74
CA ARG A 264 -1.85 -9.98 21.18
C ARG A 264 -2.91 -8.99 21.63
N VAL A 265 -4.11 -9.06 21.07
CA VAL A 265 -5.24 -8.17 21.41
C VAL A 265 -5.89 -8.67 22.69
N ILE A 266 -5.72 -7.91 23.77
CA ILE A 266 -6.31 -8.23 25.07
C ILE A 266 -7.78 -7.83 25.11
N GLU A 267 -8.07 -6.60 24.65
CA GLU A 267 -9.42 -6.04 24.67
C GLU A 267 -9.56 -4.94 23.63
N LEU A 268 -10.74 -4.89 23.01
CA LEU A 268 -11.21 -3.79 22.18
C LEU A 268 -12.35 -3.09 22.90
N ILE A 269 -12.24 -1.79 23.13
CA ILE A 269 -13.21 -0.98 23.88
C ILE A 269 -13.83 0.05 22.93
N ASP A 270 -15.14 -0.02 22.72
CA ASP A 270 -15.88 0.99 21.94
C ASP A 270 -15.83 2.33 22.67
N GLU A 271 -15.22 3.35 22.07
CA GLU A 271 -15.01 4.66 22.72
C GLU A 271 -16.33 5.42 22.93
N ARG A 272 -17.39 5.07 22.20
CA ARG A 272 -18.70 5.72 22.30
C ARG A 272 -19.47 5.24 23.53
N THR A 273 -19.30 3.97 23.89
CA THR A 273 -19.98 3.35 25.04
C THR A 273 -19.06 3.12 26.23
N ASN A 274 -17.75 3.19 26.02
CA ASN A 274 -16.71 2.82 26.98
C ASN A 274 -16.93 1.40 27.54
N GLN A 275 -17.29 0.47 26.66
CA GLN A 275 -17.54 -0.94 26.97
C GLN A 275 -16.75 -1.83 26.01
N PRO A 276 -16.35 -3.05 26.41
CA PRO A 276 -15.73 -4.00 25.51
C PRO A 276 -16.64 -4.32 24.32
N LEU A 277 -16.05 -4.56 23.15
CA LEU A 277 -16.81 -5.03 21.98
C LEU A 277 -17.45 -6.39 22.28
N GLU A 278 -18.75 -6.48 22.05
CA GLU A 278 -19.51 -7.72 22.11
C GLU A 278 -19.19 -8.57 20.88
N LYS A 279 -18.76 -9.81 21.07
CA LYS A 279 -18.21 -10.65 20.00
C LYS A 279 -19.20 -10.92 18.86
N GLU A 280 -20.46 -11.15 19.19
CA GLU A 280 -21.51 -11.50 18.23
C GLU A 280 -22.26 -10.28 17.68
N ARG A 281 -22.05 -9.10 18.27
CA ARG A 281 -22.69 -7.87 17.81
C ARG A 281 -22.08 -7.43 16.48
N LEU A 282 -22.93 -6.92 15.59
CA LEU A 282 -22.50 -6.34 14.33
C LEU A 282 -22.16 -4.86 14.51
N TYR A 283 -21.04 -4.47 13.91
CA TYR A 283 -20.50 -3.12 13.84
C TYR A 283 -20.23 -2.75 12.38
N GLN A 284 -20.14 -1.45 12.13
CA GLN A 284 -19.78 -0.86 10.85
C GLN A 284 -18.38 -0.30 10.92
N LEU A 285 -17.52 -0.71 9.98
CA LEU A 285 -16.15 -0.26 9.87
C LEU A 285 -15.97 0.45 8.53
N ALA A 286 -15.39 1.65 8.54
CA ALA A 286 -14.97 2.36 7.32
C ALA A 286 -13.49 2.10 7.02
N VAL A 287 -13.20 1.64 5.80
CA VAL A 287 -11.84 1.39 5.31
C VAL A 287 -11.74 1.79 3.84
N THR A 288 -10.54 1.76 3.26
CA THR A 288 -10.36 1.95 1.81
C THR A 288 -11.02 0.83 1.00
N GLN A 289 -11.40 1.10 -0.25
CA GLN A 289 -11.90 0.07 -1.17
C GLN A 289 -10.93 -1.11 -1.35
N TYR A 290 -9.62 -0.87 -1.25
CA TYR A 290 -8.58 -1.90 -1.30
C TYR A 290 -8.71 -2.87 -0.13
N ARG A 291 -8.87 -2.35 1.09
CA ARG A 291 -9.06 -3.15 2.30
C ARG A 291 -10.39 -3.89 2.35
N ALA A 292 -11.46 -3.26 1.89
CA ALA A 292 -12.79 -3.84 1.95
C ALA A 292 -12.94 -5.16 1.17
N VAL A 293 -12.05 -5.42 0.20
CA VAL A 293 -12.01 -6.67 -0.58
C VAL A 293 -10.85 -7.59 -0.17
N GLY A 294 -10.24 -7.36 0.99
CA GLY A 294 -9.19 -8.21 1.55
C GLY A 294 -7.76 -7.84 1.15
N GLY A 295 -7.55 -6.65 0.57
CA GLY A 295 -6.22 -6.17 0.20
C GLY A 295 -5.23 -6.20 1.37
N GLY A 296 -4.04 -6.72 1.14
CA GLY A 296 -3.03 -6.95 2.18
C GLY A 296 -3.33 -8.16 3.05
N ASP A 297 -3.99 -9.17 2.48
CA ASP A 297 -4.32 -10.47 3.07
C ASP A 297 -5.22 -10.41 4.32
N TYR A 298 -6.03 -9.35 4.43
CA TYR A 298 -7.12 -9.25 5.39
C TYR A 298 -8.29 -10.16 4.97
N THR A 299 -8.10 -11.47 5.03
CA THR A 299 -9.05 -12.49 4.53
C THR A 299 -10.43 -12.45 5.18
N MET A 300 -10.53 -11.87 6.37
CA MET A 300 -11.80 -11.61 7.06
C MET A 300 -12.60 -10.44 6.45
N LEU A 301 -12.01 -9.64 5.57
CA LEU A 301 -12.67 -8.55 4.86
C LEU A 301 -13.01 -9.02 3.43
N THR A 302 -14.30 -9.24 3.17
CA THR A 302 -14.76 -9.82 1.90
C THR A 302 -15.84 -8.95 1.26
N GLN A 303 -15.95 -9.04 -0.08
CA GLN A 303 -16.84 -8.20 -0.87
C GLN A 303 -18.32 -8.31 -0.42
N ASP A 304 -18.75 -9.47 0.07
CA ASP A 304 -20.12 -9.69 0.58
C ASP A 304 -20.45 -8.91 1.86
N LYS A 305 -19.44 -8.39 2.55
CA LYS A 305 -19.59 -7.56 3.76
C LYS A 305 -19.75 -6.07 3.48
N ILE A 306 -19.58 -5.66 2.22
CA ILE A 306 -19.70 -4.26 1.81
C ILE A 306 -21.15 -3.80 1.92
N VAL A 307 -21.35 -2.73 2.69
CA VAL A 307 -22.66 -2.05 2.84
C VAL A 307 -22.77 -0.90 1.86
N GLU A 308 -21.68 -0.16 1.67
CA GLU A 308 -21.66 1.07 0.88
C GLU A 308 -20.22 1.36 0.40
N ILE A 309 -20.09 1.83 -0.85
CA ILE A 309 -18.86 2.43 -1.38
C ILE A 309 -19.19 3.87 -1.73
N THR A 310 -18.39 4.82 -1.26
CA THR A 310 -18.63 6.25 -1.48
C THR A 310 -18.41 6.65 -2.93
N GLN A 311 -19.03 7.76 -3.34
CA GLN A 311 -18.86 8.31 -4.70
C GLN A 311 -17.51 9.02 -4.88
N TYR A 312 -17.01 9.65 -3.80
CA TYR A 312 -15.78 10.43 -3.80
C TYR A 312 -14.69 9.71 -3.01
N ASP A 313 -13.44 9.90 -3.44
CA ASP A 313 -12.25 9.37 -2.81
C ASP A 313 -11.83 10.16 -1.57
N ILE A 314 -10.96 9.56 -0.76
CA ILE A 314 -10.47 10.15 0.49
C ILE A 314 -9.77 11.49 0.25
N ALA A 315 -8.99 11.67 -0.82
CA ALA A 315 -8.30 12.93 -1.09
C ALA A 315 -9.30 14.05 -1.41
N SER A 316 -10.34 13.76 -2.19
CA SER A 316 -11.46 14.67 -2.43
C SER A 316 -12.20 15.05 -1.15
N GLU A 317 -12.43 14.11 -0.24
CA GLU A 317 -13.10 14.36 1.03
C GLU A 317 -12.19 15.10 2.04
N LEU A 318 -10.88 14.88 2.02
CA LEU A 318 -9.90 15.67 2.78
C LEU A 318 -9.96 17.15 2.41
N VAL A 319 -10.01 17.46 1.11
CA VAL A 319 -10.12 18.87 0.66
C VAL A 319 -11.38 19.52 1.20
N LYS A 320 -12.51 18.79 1.25
CA LYS A 320 -13.74 19.30 1.88
C LYS A 320 -13.53 19.49 3.39
N ALA A 321 -12.92 18.53 4.08
CA ALA A 321 -12.66 18.60 5.51
C ALA A 321 -11.79 19.82 5.90
N LEU A 322 -10.73 20.10 5.13
CA LEU A 322 -9.87 21.28 5.32
C LEU A 322 -10.66 22.60 5.35
N ASN A 323 -11.80 22.66 4.66
CA ASN A 323 -12.61 23.86 4.54
C ASN A 323 -13.89 23.84 5.39
N THR A 324 -14.21 22.73 6.06
CA THR A 324 -15.49 22.54 6.77
C THR A 324 -15.35 22.10 8.22
N PHE A 325 -14.22 21.52 8.61
CA PHE A 325 -13.98 21.13 10.00
C PHE A 325 -13.82 22.39 10.88
N ASP A 326 -14.57 22.42 11.97
CA ASP A 326 -14.48 23.49 12.96
C ASP A 326 -13.33 23.28 13.94
N GLU A 327 -13.05 24.30 14.76
CA GLU A 327 -11.98 24.29 15.77
C GLU A 327 -12.10 23.09 16.71
N LYS A 328 -13.32 22.74 17.14
CA LYS A 328 -13.57 21.60 18.03
C LYS A 328 -13.21 20.27 17.36
N LYS A 329 -13.50 20.11 16.07
CA LYS A 329 -13.13 18.92 15.31
C LYS A 329 -11.61 18.80 15.19
N TRP A 330 -10.92 19.90 14.90
CA TRP A 330 -9.45 19.93 14.87
C TRP A 330 -8.81 19.65 16.23
N ASP A 331 -9.35 20.21 17.31
CA ASP A 331 -8.91 19.91 18.68
C ASP A 331 -9.07 18.42 19.00
N THR A 332 -10.19 17.81 18.57
CA THR A 332 -10.43 16.37 18.74
C THR A 332 -9.35 15.57 18.01
N ILE A 333 -9.08 15.89 16.75
CA ILE A 333 -8.05 15.23 15.92
C ILE A 333 -6.66 15.34 16.55
N ASN A 334 -6.32 16.51 17.08
CA ASN A 334 -5.01 16.77 17.68
C ASN A 334 -4.82 16.12 19.06
N GLN A 335 -5.90 15.77 19.76
CA GLN A 335 -5.84 15.25 21.13
C GLN A 335 -6.19 13.76 21.24
N HIS A 336 -6.97 13.21 20.31
CA HIS A 336 -7.54 11.86 20.39
C HIS A 336 -7.09 10.97 19.23
N PHE A 337 -5.80 10.97 18.90
CA PHE A 337 -5.23 10.15 17.83
C PHE A 337 -4.58 8.84 18.32
N GLN A 338 -4.51 8.64 19.65
CA GLN A 338 -3.85 7.48 20.27
C GLN A 338 -4.88 6.46 20.72
N HIS A 339 -5.17 5.47 19.88
CA HIS A 339 -6.16 4.43 20.15
C HIS A 339 -5.56 3.10 20.60
N ILE A 340 -4.24 2.97 20.70
CA ILE A 340 -3.57 1.74 21.13
C ILE A 340 -2.91 1.96 22.51
N GLU A 341 -3.20 1.07 23.44
CA GLU A 341 -2.49 0.94 24.72
C GLU A 341 -1.58 -0.29 24.69
N TRP A 342 -0.27 -0.05 24.70
CA TRP A 342 0.74 -1.09 24.73
C TRP A 342 1.07 -1.50 26.16
N LEU A 343 0.72 -2.73 26.54
CA LEU A 343 1.11 -3.32 27.81
C LEU A 343 2.61 -3.68 27.79
N ASN A 344 3.25 -3.53 28.96
CA ASN A 344 4.63 -4.00 29.22
C ASN A 344 5.75 -3.38 28.36
N GLN A 345 5.52 -2.27 27.64
CA GLN A 345 6.62 -1.51 27.04
C GLN A 345 7.47 -0.90 28.16
N LYS A 346 8.73 -1.32 28.26
CA LYS A 346 9.72 -0.56 29.04
C LYS A 346 9.94 0.76 28.31
N LYS A 347 9.64 1.86 28.99
CA LYS A 347 9.91 3.22 28.52
C LYS A 347 11.38 3.45 28.24
#